data_AF-A0A430UH18-F1
#
_entry.id   AF-A0A430UH18-F1
#
_cell.length_a   1.000
_cell.length_b   1.000
_cell.length_c   1.000
_cell.angle_alpha   90.00
_cell.angle_beta   90.00
_cell.angle_gamma   90.00
#
_symmetry.space_group_name_H-M   'P 1'
#
loop_
_entity.id
_entity.type
_entity.pdbx_description
1 polymer ?
#
loop_
_entity_poly.entity_id
_entity_poly.type
_entity_poly.pdbx_seq_one_letter_code
_entity_poly.pdbx_strand_id
1 'polypeptide(L)'
;GQGLFELIADRYTGVVSPEPGPNMMWNTRYSMMGGPVQAPVRFPLEEAKKLAETFLKGYLPGAQVMEAGAFPGYYTFDFGRKEVEGMLSVNAYTGEVWVHTWHGFFLGE
;
A
#
# COMPACT_ATOMS: atom_id res chain seq x y z
N GLY A 1 -13.64 4.13 3.60
CA GLY A 1 -13.96 4.66 2.25
C GLY A 1 -12.92 4.16 1.26
N GLN A 2 -13.11 4.32 -0.05
CA GLN A 2 -12.07 4.01 -1.03
C GLN A 2 -11.17 5.24 -1.23
N GLY A 3 -9.87 5.08 -1.02
CA GLY A 3 -8.88 6.11 -1.33
C GLY A 3 -8.76 6.28 -2.85
N LEU A 4 -8.42 7.49 -3.30
CA LEU A 4 -8.26 7.77 -4.73
C LEU A 4 -6.80 7.56 -5.17
N PHE A 5 -5.88 8.09 -4.38
CA PHE A 5 -4.43 8.05 -4.58
C PHE A 5 -3.76 8.39 -3.25
N GLU A 6 -2.45 8.15 -3.18
CA GLU A 6 -1.62 8.49 -2.02
C GLU A 6 -0.67 9.62 -2.35
N LEU A 7 -0.41 10.48 -1.35
CA LEU A 7 0.53 11.59 -1.44
C LEU A 7 1.56 11.45 -0.32
N ILE A 8 2.79 11.84 -0.62
CA ILE A 8 3.85 12.05 0.37
C ILE A 8 4.13 13.55 0.50
N ALA A 9 4.28 14.00 1.74
CA ALA A 9 4.68 15.37 2.06
C ALA A 9 6.05 15.35 2.73
N ASP A 10 7.02 16.04 2.13
CA ASP A 10 8.33 16.21 2.75
C ASP A 10 8.21 17.20 3.92
N ARG A 11 8.51 16.73 5.14
CA ARG A 11 8.33 17.53 6.36
C ARG A 11 9.26 18.75 6.46
N TYR A 12 10.37 18.76 5.73
CA TYR A 12 11.38 19.80 5.81
C TYR A 12 11.15 20.89 4.76
N THR A 13 10.69 20.50 3.57
CA THR A 13 10.49 21.40 2.43
C THR A 13 9.03 21.74 2.16
N GLY A 14 8.09 20.95 2.69
CA GLY A 14 6.66 21.06 2.43
C GLY A 14 6.25 20.62 1.02
N VAL A 15 7.17 20.06 0.23
CA VAL A 15 6.86 19.54 -1.10
C VAL A 15 5.91 18.36 -0.97
N VAL A 16 4.82 18.40 -1.73
CA VAL A 16 3.84 17.33 -1.83
C VAL A 16 3.93 16.69 -3.20
N SER A 17 4.07 15.37 -3.24
CA SER A 17 4.14 14.59 -4.48
C SER A 17 3.32 13.31 -4.36
N PRO A 18 2.94 12.67 -5.49
CA PRO A 18 2.40 11.31 -5.46
C PRO A 18 3.34 10.37 -4.69
N GLU A 19 2.77 9.42 -3.95
CA GLU A 19 3.57 8.39 -3.31
C GLU A 19 4.30 7.54 -4.37
N PRO A 20 5.62 7.32 -4.24
CA PRO A 20 6.35 6.46 -5.16
C PRO A 20 5.81 5.03 -5.18
N GLY A 21 6.02 4.30 -6.29
CA GLY A 21 5.69 2.88 -6.36
C GLY A 21 4.20 2.63 -6.65
N PRO A 22 3.43 1.95 -5.77
CA PRO A 22 2.06 1.48 -6.05
C PRO A 22 1.12 2.54 -6.61
N ASN A 23 1.10 3.73 -6.03
CA ASN A 23 0.26 4.82 -6.52
C ASN A 23 0.63 5.27 -7.95
N MET A 24 1.92 5.29 -8.28
CA MET A 24 2.38 5.63 -9.63
C MET A 24 2.31 4.47 -10.62
N MET A 25 2.42 3.21 -10.17
CA MET A 25 2.60 2.05 -11.05
C MET A 25 1.35 1.17 -11.17
N TRP A 26 0.55 1.08 -10.10
CA TRP A 26 -0.58 0.17 -10.00
C TRP A 26 -1.93 0.88 -9.93
N ASN A 27 -1.97 2.21 -9.71
CA ASN A 27 -3.22 2.96 -9.68
C ASN A 27 -3.91 2.94 -11.05
N THR A 28 -5.02 2.22 -11.18
CA THR A 28 -5.70 1.99 -12.47
C THR A 28 -6.55 3.15 -12.95
N ARG A 29 -6.73 4.19 -12.14
CA ARG A 29 -7.59 5.33 -12.47
C ARG A 29 -6.82 6.64 -12.61
N TYR A 30 -5.76 6.82 -11.83
CA TYR A 30 -5.07 8.10 -11.71
C TYR A 30 -3.55 8.04 -12.01
N SER A 31 -3.00 6.85 -12.30
CA SER A 31 -1.61 6.75 -12.75
C SER A 31 -1.43 7.28 -14.18
N MET A 32 -0.26 7.87 -14.46
CA MET A 32 0.16 8.22 -15.82
C MET A 32 0.59 7.01 -16.67
N MET A 33 0.81 5.84 -16.05
CA MET A 33 1.26 4.61 -16.70
C MET A 33 0.12 3.61 -16.96
N GLY A 34 -1.01 3.75 -16.28
CA GLY A 34 -2.12 2.79 -16.32
C GLY A 34 -3.42 3.40 -16.80
N GLY A 35 -3.83 3.08 -18.03
CA GLY A 35 -5.22 3.24 -18.44
C GLY A 35 -6.15 2.29 -17.66
N PRO A 36 -7.48 2.49 -17.71
CA PRO A 36 -8.42 1.64 -16.99
C PRO A 36 -8.22 0.16 -17.35
N VAL A 37 -7.80 -0.63 -16.37
CA VAL A 37 -7.62 -2.07 -16.50
C VAL A 37 -9.01 -2.71 -16.56
N GLN A 38 -9.36 -3.29 -17.72
CA GLN A 38 -10.65 -3.97 -17.93
C GLN A 38 -10.69 -5.40 -17.35
N ALA A 39 -9.62 -5.84 -16.70
CA ALA A 39 -9.60 -7.14 -16.02
C ALA A 39 -10.38 -7.07 -14.69
N PRO A 40 -11.10 -8.15 -14.31
CA PRO A 40 -11.67 -8.24 -12.98
C PRO A 40 -10.56 -8.31 -11.92
N VAL A 41 -10.83 -7.77 -10.74
CA VAL A 41 -9.97 -7.93 -9.56
C VAL A 41 -9.79 -9.43 -9.30
N ARG A 42 -8.54 -9.86 -9.14
CA ARG A 42 -8.19 -11.27 -8.87
C ARG A 42 -8.01 -11.53 -7.40
N PHE A 43 -7.47 -10.55 -6.68
CA PHE A 43 -7.22 -10.62 -5.25
C PHE A 43 -8.13 -9.60 -4.55
N PRO A 44 -9.30 -10.01 -4.04
CA PRO A 44 -10.13 -9.14 -3.19
C PRO A 44 -9.38 -8.79 -1.89
N LEU A 45 -9.85 -7.76 -1.18
CA LEU A 45 -9.20 -7.23 0.03
C LEU A 45 -8.77 -8.31 1.03
N GLU A 46 -9.65 -9.27 1.34
CA GLU A 46 -9.34 -10.36 2.28
C GLU A 46 -8.23 -11.29 1.80
N GLU A 47 -8.13 -11.51 0.48
CA GLU A 47 -7.06 -12.32 -0.10
C GLU A 47 -5.74 -11.55 -0.15
N ALA A 48 -5.80 -10.26 -0.53
CA ALA A 48 -4.65 -9.36 -0.49
C ALA A 48 -4.10 -9.21 0.93
N LYS A 49 -4.98 -9.11 1.94
CA LYS A 49 -4.58 -9.08 3.36
C LYS A 49 -3.88 -10.37 3.78
N LYS A 50 -4.37 -11.54 3.35
CA LYS A 50 -3.68 -12.82 3.62
C LYS A 50 -2.31 -12.90 2.96
N LEU A 51 -2.13 -12.35 1.76
CA LEU A 51 -0.83 -12.24 1.10
C LEU A 51 0.12 -11.36 1.92
N ALA A 52 -0.35 -10.21 2.38
CA ALA A 52 0.40 -9.32 3.27
C ALA A 52 0.81 -10.03 4.58
N GLU A 53 -0.12 -10.65 5.29
CA GLU A 53 0.15 -11.40 6.53
C GLU A 53 1.15 -12.55 6.31
N THR A 54 1.04 -13.24 5.17
CA THR A 54 1.97 -14.32 4.81
C THR A 54 3.37 -13.79 4.54
N PHE A 55 3.48 -12.68 3.82
CA PHE A 55 4.76 -12.00 3.59
C PHE A 55 5.39 -11.53 4.91
N LEU A 56 4.60 -10.93 5.81
CA LEU A 56 5.07 -10.42 7.10
C LEU A 56 5.66 -11.49 8.00
N LYS A 57 5.17 -12.74 7.95
CA LYS A 57 5.76 -13.86 8.71
C LYS A 57 7.25 -14.07 8.41
N GLY A 58 7.68 -13.84 7.17
CA GLY A 58 9.08 -13.94 6.76
C GLY A 58 9.84 -12.62 6.86
N TYR A 59 9.17 -11.50 6.57
CA TYR A 59 9.79 -10.18 6.53
C TYR A 59 10.03 -9.58 7.92
N LEU A 60 9.03 -9.64 8.80
CA LEU A 60 9.08 -9.10 10.16
C LEU A 60 8.29 -10.03 11.11
N PRO A 61 8.91 -11.11 11.62
CA PRO A 61 8.23 -12.07 12.46
C PRO A 61 7.54 -11.42 13.67
N GLY A 62 6.25 -11.73 13.82
CA GLY A 62 5.39 -11.18 14.87
C GLY A 62 4.62 -9.92 14.47
N ALA A 63 4.92 -9.31 13.32
CA ALA A 63 4.13 -8.20 12.81
C ALA A 63 2.76 -8.66 12.31
N GLN A 64 1.78 -7.77 12.42
CA GLN A 64 0.39 -7.97 11.99
C GLN A 64 -0.05 -6.78 11.13
N VAL A 65 -1.01 -7.02 10.25
CA VAL A 65 -1.70 -5.94 9.54
C VAL A 65 -2.62 -5.22 10.53
N MET A 66 -2.45 -3.91 10.64
CA MET A 66 -3.18 -3.05 11.59
C MET A 66 -4.32 -2.31 10.89
N GLU A 67 -4.05 -1.71 9.73
CA GLU A 67 -5.02 -0.96 8.94
C GLU A 67 -4.93 -1.35 7.45
N ALA A 68 -6.03 -1.12 6.71
CA ALA A 68 -6.10 -1.36 5.27
C ALA A 68 -6.74 -0.17 4.53
N GLY A 69 -6.01 0.36 3.55
CA GLY A 69 -6.48 1.33 2.57
C GLY A 69 -6.76 0.67 1.23
N ALA A 70 -7.95 0.90 0.66
CA ALA A 70 -8.30 0.41 -0.67
C ALA A 70 -8.17 1.52 -1.71
N PHE A 71 -7.38 1.25 -2.76
CA PHE A 71 -7.12 2.18 -3.87
C PHE A 71 -7.50 1.55 -5.21
N PRO A 72 -7.59 2.33 -6.31
CA PRO A 72 -7.85 1.76 -7.62
C PRO A 72 -6.71 0.83 -8.05
N GLY A 73 -6.90 -0.48 -7.95
CA GLY A 73 -5.97 -1.50 -8.46
C GLY A 73 -4.95 -2.07 -7.47
N TYR A 74 -4.93 -1.59 -6.23
CA TYR A 74 -4.08 -2.12 -5.17
C TYR A 74 -4.65 -1.79 -3.79
N TYR A 75 -4.11 -2.43 -2.76
CA TYR A 75 -4.43 -2.17 -1.37
C TYR A 75 -3.15 -1.82 -0.63
N THR A 76 -3.20 -0.84 0.26
CA THR A 76 -2.12 -0.48 1.15
C THR A 76 -2.45 -0.97 2.55
N PHE A 77 -1.47 -1.50 3.27
CA PHE A 77 -1.63 -2.05 4.61
C PHE A 77 -0.56 -1.48 5.53
N ASP A 78 -1.00 -0.92 6.65
CA ASP A 78 -0.12 -0.59 7.75
C ASP A 78 0.15 -1.85 8.56
N PHE A 79 1.40 -2.04 8.97
CA PHE A 79 1.79 -3.21 9.73
C PHE A 79 2.75 -2.89 10.88
N GLY A 80 2.74 -3.74 11.89
CA GLY A 80 3.68 -3.69 13.00
C GLY A 80 3.34 -4.67 14.11
N ARG A 81 4.14 -4.67 15.19
CA ARG A 81 4.00 -5.62 16.32
C ARG A 81 3.19 -5.06 17.48
N LYS A 82 3.23 -3.74 17.68
CA LYS A 82 2.57 -3.03 18.78
C LYS A 82 2.04 -1.68 18.32
N GLU A 83 2.81 -1.03 17.47
CA GLU A 83 2.52 0.22 16.79
C GLU A 83 2.79 0.04 15.31
N VAL A 84 2.38 1.00 14.48
CA VAL A 84 2.69 0.98 13.04
C VAL A 84 4.19 1.16 12.86
N GLU A 85 4.84 0.13 12.28
CA GLU A 85 6.28 0.11 12.01
C GLU A 85 6.58 0.37 10.53
N GLY A 86 5.59 0.20 9.66
CA GLY A 86 5.73 0.44 8.24
C GLY A 86 4.46 0.17 7.47
N MET A 87 4.58 0.28 6.16
CA MET A 87 3.49 0.17 5.22
C MET A 87 3.92 -0.69 4.05
N LEU A 88 3.00 -1.49 3.51
CA LEU A 88 3.20 -2.23 2.28
C LEU A 88 1.95 -2.17 1.42
N SER A 89 2.11 -2.39 0.12
CA SER A 89 1.00 -2.51 -0.81
C SER A 89 0.94 -3.89 -1.43
N VAL A 90 -0.26 -4.31 -1.80
CA VAL A 90 -0.53 -5.54 -2.56
C VAL A 90 -1.32 -5.20 -3.82
N ASN A 91 -0.82 -5.60 -4.98
CA ASN A 91 -1.49 -5.41 -6.26
C ASN A 91 -2.74 -6.29 -6.36
N ALA A 92 -3.91 -5.71 -6.68
CA ALA A 92 -5.19 -6.40 -6.70
C ALA A 92 -5.36 -7.39 -7.88
N TYR A 93 -4.44 -7.37 -8.85
CA TYR A 93 -4.48 -8.20 -10.07
C TYR A 93 -3.36 -9.24 -10.11
N THR A 94 -2.16 -8.89 -9.63
CA THR A 94 -0.98 -9.78 -9.67
C THR A 94 -0.67 -10.42 -8.32
N GLY A 95 -1.14 -9.85 -7.20
CA GLY A 95 -0.78 -10.30 -5.85
C GLY A 95 0.64 -9.93 -5.43
N GLU A 96 1.33 -9.11 -6.24
CA GLU A 96 2.67 -8.61 -5.92
C GLU A 96 2.65 -7.76 -4.65
N VAL A 97 3.61 -8.00 -3.76
CA VAL A 97 3.76 -7.30 -2.48
C VAL A 97 4.92 -6.30 -2.60
N TRP A 98 4.68 -5.05 -2.22
CA TRP A 98 5.66 -3.98 -2.25
C TRP A 98 5.77 -3.31 -0.87
N VAL A 99 6.93 -3.40 -0.22
CA VAL A 99 7.18 -2.70 1.06
C VAL A 99 7.60 -1.26 0.80
N HIS A 100 6.96 -0.31 1.48
CA HIS A 100 7.28 1.11 1.36
C HIS A 100 8.49 1.41 2.24
N THR A 101 9.64 1.67 1.62
CA THR A 101 10.93 1.86 2.30
C THR A 101 11.33 3.33 2.47
N TRP A 102 10.52 4.25 1.94
CA TRP A 102 10.77 5.70 1.98
C TRP A 102 10.13 6.39 3.19
N HIS A 103 9.26 5.68 3.93
CA HIS A 103 8.64 6.24 5.13
C HIS A 103 9.62 6.28 6.28
N GLY A 104 9.57 7.38 7.04
CA GLY A 104 10.25 7.50 8.33
C GLY A 104 9.46 6.80 9.44
N PHE A 105 9.80 7.10 10.69
CA PHE A 105 9.03 6.63 11.83
C PHE A 105 7.59 7.14 11.77
N PHE A 106 6.64 6.25 12.10
CA PHE A 106 5.25 6.64 12.28
C PHE A 106 5.13 7.66 13.41
N LEU A 107 4.37 8.73 13.18
CA LEU A 107 4.27 9.85 14.12
C LEU A 107 2.98 9.85 14.95
N GLY A 108 2.07 8.89 14.73
CA GLY A 108 0.77 8.80 15.43
C GLY A 108 -0.40 9.43 14.67
N GLU A 109 -1.58 9.36 15.29
CA GLU A 109 -2.77 10.18 14.99
C GLU A 109 -2.84 11.41 15.91
#